data_AF-A0A0F6U1W4-F1
#
_entry.id   AF-A0A0F6U1W4-F1
#
_cell.length_a   1.000
_cell.length_b   1.000
_cell.length_c   1.000
_cell.angle_alpha   90.00
_cell.angle_beta   90.00
_cell.angle_gamma   90.00
#
_symmetry.space_group_name_H-M   'P 1'
#
loop_
_entity.id
_entity.type
_entity.pdbx_description
1 polymer ?
#
loop_
_entity_poly.entity_id
_entity_poly.type
_entity_poly.pdbx_seq_one_letter_code
_entity_poly.pdbx_strand_id
1 'polypeptide(L)' 'MQIKEELQNLFDRKIDLIVKAAIERSANWLRRQNILESAQVIYAKRY' A
#
# COMPACT_ATOMS: atom_id res chain seq x y z
N MET A 1 2.78 -11.26 10.69
CA MET A 1 2.84 -10.92 9.24
C MET A 1 4.28 -10.60 8.93
N GLN A 2 5.08 -11.58 8.52
CA GLN A 2 6.53 -11.44 8.55
C GLN A 2 7.04 -10.24 7.73
N ILE A 3 6.55 -10.04 6.50
CA ILE A 3 7.02 -8.94 5.65
C ILE A 3 6.68 -7.53 6.17
N LYS A 4 5.54 -7.33 6.85
CA LYS A 4 5.21 -6.02 7.43
C LYS A 4 6.19 -5.70 8.57
N GLU A 5 6.44 -6.68 9.44
CA GLU A 5 7.38 -6.53 10.56
C GLU A 5 8.81 -6.26 10.07
N GLU A 6 9.27 -7.01 9.07
CA GLU A 6 10.57 -6.80 8.43
C GLU A 6 10.70 -5.39 7.82
N LEU A 7 9.70 -4.92 7.09
CA LEU A 7 9.72 -3.56 6.54
C LEU A 7 9.72 -2.50 7.65
N GLN A 8 8.93 -2.68 8.72
CA GLN A 8 8.92 -1.73 9.83
C GLN A 8 10.28 -1.63 10.52
N ASN A 9 10.95 -2.78 10.71
CA ASN A 9 12.30 -2.83 11.27
C ASN A 9 13.33 -2.20 10.32
N LEU A 10 13.21 -2.43 9.01
CA LEU A 10 14.12 -1.87 8.01
C LEU A 10 14.05 -0.33 7.94
N PHE A 11 12.84 0.22 8.06
CA PHE A 11 12.60 1.66 7.93
C PHE A 11 12.49 2.39 9.28
N ASP A 12 12.64 1.67 10.40
CA ASP A 12 12.48 2.17 11.77
C ASP A 12 11.20 3.00 11.99
N ARG A 13 10.10 2.58 11.35
CA ARG A 13 8.81 3.27 11.44
C ARG A 13 7.64 2.32 11.23
N LYS A 14 6.46 2.72 11.70
CA LYS A 14 5.22 1.99 11.43
C LYS A 14 4.90 2.00 9.93
N ILE A 15 4.47 0.86 9.40
CA ILE A 15 4.14 0.67 7.99
C ILE A 15 2.76 0.05 7.86
N ASP A 16 1.95 0.65 7.01
CA ASP A 16 0.69 0.09 6.56
C ASP A 16 0.90 -0.70 5.28
N LEU A 17 0.90 -2.02 5.41
CA LEU A 17 0.93 -2.93 4.28
C LEU A 17 -0.49 -3.36 3.94
N ILE A 18 -0.93 -3.01 2.73
CA ILE A 18 -2.28 -3.28 2.23
C ILE A 18 -2.22 -3.75 0.78
N VAL A 19 -3.17 -4.61 0.40
CA VAL A 19 -3.30 -5.09 -0.98
C VAL A 19 -4.04 -4.05 -1.80
N LYS A 20 -3.50 -3.66 -2.97
CA LYS A 20 -4.11 -2.66 -3.87
C LYS A 20 -5.58 -2.94 -4.18
N ALA A 21 -5.92 -4.20 -4.46
CA ALA A 21 -7.29 -4.63 -4.77
C ALA A 21 -8.29 -4.39 -3.61
N ALA A 22 -7.83 -4.35 -2.36
CA ALA A 22 -8.69 -4.02 -1.22
C ALA A 22 -9.03 -2.51 -1.18
N ILE A 23 -8.12 -1.66 -1.66
CA ILE A 23 -8.37 -0.22 -1.80
C ILE A 23 -9.30 0.06 -2.97
N GLU A 24 -9.09 -0.59 -4.12
CA GLU A 24 -9.93 -0.42 -5.31
C GLU A 24 -11.41 -0.77 -5.06
N ARG A 25 -11.64 -1.84 -4.28
CA ARG A 25 -12.98 -2.30 -3.87
C ARG A 25 -13.50 -1.65 -2.59
N SER A 26 -12.78 -0.69 -2.01
CA SER A 26 -13.22 -0.04 -0.78
C SER A 26 -14.54 0.73 -1.00
N ALA A 27 -15.51 0.51 -0.12
CA ALA A 27 -16.75 1.30 -0.10
C ALA A 27 -16.50 2.77 0.29
N ASN A 28 -15.37 3.06 0.95
CA ASN A 28 -14.96 4.44 1.25
C ASN A 28 -14.28 5.05 0.01
N TRP A 29 -15.08 5.76 -0.79
CA TRP A 29 -14.63 6.36 -2.05
C TRP A 29 -13.53 7.41 -1.83
N LEU A 30 -13.58 8.21 -0.76
CA LEU A 30 -12.62 9.27 -0.48
C LEU A 30 -11.24 8.68 -0.13
N ARG A 31 -11.20 7.65 0.72
CA ARG A 31 -9.95 6.94 1.04
C ARG A 31 -9.34 6.29 -0.21
N ARG A 32 -10.18 5.65 -1.02
CA ARG A 32 -9.75 5.04 -2.29
C ARG A 32 -9.13 6.08 -3.22
N GLN A 33 -9.81 7.20 -3.42
CA GLN A 33 -9.35 8.28 -4.28
C GLN A 33 -8.01 8.85 -3.78
N ASN A 34 -7.93 9.27 -2.52
CA ASN A 34 -6.71 9.87 -1.95
C ASN A 34 -5.49 8.94 -2.03
N ILE A 35 -5.66 7.65 -1.77
CA ILE A 35 -4.56 6.68 -1.82
C ILE A 35 -4.12 6.43 -3.26
N LEU A 36 -5.05 6.24 -4.19
CA LEU A 36 -4.69 5.89 -5.58
C LEU A 36 -4.14 7.08 -6.37
N GLU A 37 -4.64 8.29 -6.14
CA GLU A 37 -4.17 9.51 -6.82
C GLU A 37 -2.75 9.91 -6.37
N SER A 38 -2.38 9.65 -5.11
CA SER A 38 -1.05 9.98 -4.57
C SER A 38 -0.04 8.83 -4.66
N ALA A 39 -0.46 7.63 -5.08
CA ALA A 39 0.39 6.46 -5.12
C ALA A 39 1.51 6.59 -6.17
N GLN A 40 2.71 6.17 -5.80
CA GLN A 40 3.86 6.08 -6.70
C GLN A 40 4.26 4.62 -6.93
N VAL A 41 4.45 4.24 -8.19
CA VAL A 41 4.88 2.89 -8.56
C VAL A 41 6.39 2.78 -8.38
N ILE A 42 6.83 1.98 -7.42
CA ILE A 42 8.26 1.70 -7.18
C ILE A 42 8.74 0.50 -8.00
N TYR A 43 7.89 -0.53 -8.12
CA TYR A 43 8.16 -1.73 -8.91
C TYR A 43 6.87 -2.24 -9.55
N ALA A 44 6.93 -2.57 -10.83
CA ALA A 44 5.86 -3.24 -11.55
C ALA A 44 6.47 -4.23 -12.54
N LYS A 45 5.85 -5.41 -12.66
CA LYS A 45 6.25 -6.38 -13.68
C LYS A 45 5.96 -5.78 -15.05
N ARG A 46 6.99 -5.68 -15.90
CA ARG A 46 6.87 -5.29 -17.31
C ARG A 46 6.65 -6.58 -18.11
N TYR A 47 5.61 -6.59 -18.94
CA TYR A 47 5.33 -7.67 -19.89
C TYR A 47 6.08 -7.42 -21.20
#